data_AF-A0A7W1DMF3-F1
#
_entry.id   AF-A0A7W1DMF3-F1
#
_cell.length_a   1.000
_cell.length_b   1.000
_cell.length_c   1.000
_cell.angle_alpha   90.00
_cell.angle_beta   90.00
_cell.angle_gamma   90.00
#
_symmetry.space_group_name_H-M   'P 1'
#
loop_
_entity.id
_entity.type
_entity.pdbx_description
1 polymer ?
#
loop_
_entity_poly.entity_id
_entity_poly.type
_entity_poly.pdbx_seq_one_letter_code
_entity_poly.pdbx_strand_id
1 'polypeptide(L)'
;MSRKHTPSSALSEKQRRAVPMSRKAKPSRRTATAAKSRRNTGQFAKGRSGNPAGRREGVPNKATAEARAVCALLVDDPAYLARLKTRLLAGKLPAAVECMLWHYRFGKPKERIEHTGKFTLEQAVAASRQQGARDV
;
A
#
# COMPACT_ATOMS: atom_id res chain seq x y z
N MET A 1 -24.43 0.75 -66.39
CA MET A 1 -23.36 1.77 -66.50
C MET A 1 -22.84 2.08 -65.09
N SER A 2 -22.10 1.20 -64.41
CA SER A 2 -20.64 1.02 -64.48
C SER A 2 -19.84 2.31 -64.68
N ARG A 3 -19.31 2.85 -63.57
CA ARG A 3 -17.91 3.29 -63.47
C ARG A 3 -17.41 3.01 -62.05
N LYS A 4 -16.39 2.17 -62.02
CA LYS A 4 -15.53 1.82 -60.89
C LYS A 4 -14.52 2.95 -60.63
N HIS A 5 -13.80 2.79 -59.51
CA HIS A 5 -12.53 3.41 -59.06
C HIS A 5 -12.69 4.44 -57.93
N THR A 6 -12.45 4.05 -56.66
CA THR A 6 -11.17 3.82 -55.93
C THR A 6 -10.32 5.10 -55.74
N PRO A 7 -9.78 5.31 -54.52
CA PRO A 7 -9.28 6.59 -54.05
C PRO A 7 -7.99 7.04 -54.75
N SER A 8 -7.94 8.35 -55.01
CA SER A 8 -6.77 9.07 -55.51
C SER A 8 -5.61 8.99 -54.52
N SER A 9 -4.57 8.27 -54.94
CA SER A 9 -3.16 8.68 -54.96
C SER A 9 -2.69 9.52 -53.75
N ALA A 10 -1.97 8.94 -52.80
CA ALA A 10 -0.53 8.68 -52.86
C ALA A 10 0.32 9.95 -52.99
N LEU A 11 1.40 9.99 -52.19
CA LEU A 11 2.39 11.07 -51.93
C LEU A 11 1.99 11.91 -50.69
N SER A 12 2.71 11.90 -49.57
CA SER A 12 4.16 11.90 -49.42
C SER A 12 4.59 11.16 -48.14
N GLU A 13 4.98 9.91 -48.33
CA GLU A 13 5.89 9.15 -47.47
C GLU A 13 7.32 9.68 -47.62
N LYS A 14 7.50 10.99 -47.35
CA LYS A 14 8.78 11.70 -47.52
C LYS A 14 9.04 12.77 -46.46
N GLN A 15 8.42 12.63 -45.30
CA GLN A 15 8.77 13.37 -44.07
C GLN A 15 9.23 12.46 -42.93
N ARG A 16 9.62 11.22 -43.22
CA ARG A 16 10.51 10.42 -42.36
C ARG A 16 11.96 10.78 -42.67
N ARG A 17 12.34 12.04 -42.46
CA ARG A 17 13.76 12.41 -42.43
C ARG A 17 14.32 11.98 -41.09
N ALA A 18 15.16 10.95 -41.17
CA ALA A 18 16.00 10.45 -40.12
C ALA A 18 16.63 11.60 -39.32
N VAL A 19 16.37 11.63 -38.01
CA VAL A 19 17.20 12.37 -37.07
C VAL A 19 18.51 11.60 -36.97
N PRO A 20 19.67 12.16 -37.37
CA PRO A 20 20.94 11.47 -37.20
C PRO A 20 21.23 11.31 -35.70
N MET A 21 21.29 10.04 -35.28
CA MET A 21 21.79 9.63 -33.98
C MET A 21 23.26 10.06 -33.82
N SER A 22 23.50 11.23 -33.24
CA SER A 22 24.82 11.61 -32.74
C SER A 22 24.98 11.10 -31.30
N ARG A 23 25.47 9.86 -31.20
CA ARG A 23 26.01 9.31 -29.96
C ARG A 23 27.34 10.01 -29.67
N LYS A 24 27.31 11.13 -28.95
CA LYS A 24 28.45 11.59 -28.15
C LYS A 24 28.00 11.76 -26.71
N ALA A 25 28.09 10.65 -25.98
CA ALA A 25 28.12 10.66 -24.53
C ALA A 25 29.28 11.54 -24.06
N LYS A 26 28.99 12.75 -23.59
CA LYS A 26 29.87 13.45 -22.65
C LYS A 26 29.54 12.91 -21.26
N PRO A 27 30.47 12.29 -20.52
CA PRO A 27 30.28 12.15 -19.09
C PRO A 27 30.30 13.58 -18.52
N SER A 28 29.11 14.12 -18.26
CA SER A 28 28.95 15.28 -17.41
C SER A 28 29.58 14.89 -16.07
N ARG A 29 30.81 15.35 -15.87
CA ARG A 29 31.56 15.34 -14.62
C ARG A 29 30.78 16.20 -13.62
N ARG A 30 29.63 15.69 -13.15
CA ARG A 30 29.04 16.12 -11.90
C ARG A 30 30.12 15.78 -10.90
N THR A 31 30.84 16.80 -10.47
CA THR A 31 31.61 16.77 -9.26
C THR A 31 30.67 16.23 -8.20
N ALA A 32 30.81 14.94 -7.90
CA ALA A 32 30.30 14.38 -6.68
C ALA A 32 31.06 15.14 -5.60
N THR A 33 30.50 16.27 -5.15
CA THR A 33 30.83 16.82 -3.85
C THR A 33 30.62 15.66 -2.92
N ALA A 34 31.72 15.11 -2.42
CA ALA A 34 31.77 13.94 -1.60
C ALA A 34 30.74 14.12 -0.49
N ALA A 35 29.58 13.47 -0.66
CA ALA A 35 28.63 13.34 0.41
C ALA A 35 29.41 12.52 1.44
N LYS A 36 29.95 13.24 2.43
CA LYS A 36 30.65 12.67 3.56
C LYS A 36 29.62 11.76 4.21
N SER A 37 29.65 10.49 3.79
CA SER A 37 28.94 9.41 4.46
C SER A 37 29.35 9.57 5.91
N ARG A 38 28.42 10.06 6.73
CA ARG A 38 28.57 9.98 8.17
C ARG A 38 28.51 8.50 8.45
N ARG A 39 29.66 7.83 8.30
CA ARG A 39 29.92 6.53 8.88
C ARG A 39 29.48 6.71 10.32
N ASN A 40 28.37 6.07 10.67
CA ASN A 40 27.86 6.11 12.02
C ASN A 40 28.82 5.29 12.88
N THR A 41 29.98 5.86 13.19
CA THR A 41 30.93 5.36 14.20
C THR A 41 30.41 5.74 15.59
N GLY A 42 29.13 5.48 15.80
CA GLY A 42 28.34 5.78 16.98
C GLY A 42 27.30 4.69 17.08
N GLN A 43 27.79 3.50 17.42
CA GLN A 43 26.97 2.35 17.76
C GLN A 43 25.95 2.83 18.80
N PHE A 44 24.68 2.89 18.40
CA PHE A 44 23.60 3.27 19.32
C PHE A 44 23.53 2.20 20.40
N ALA A 45 24.17 2.46 21.53
CA ALA A 45 24.05 1.64 22.72
C ALA A 45 22.71 1.99 23.37
N LYS A 46 21.81 1.02 23.45
CA LYS A 46 20.51 1.15 24.13
C LYS A 46 20.78 1.69 25.55
N GLY A 47 20.21 2.85 25.88
CA GLY A 47 20.41 3.52 27.18
C GLY A 47 21.51 4.60 27.22
N ARG A 48 22.27 4.83 26.14
CA ARG A 48 23.24 5.95 26.01
C ARG A 48 22.83 6.96 24.93
N SER A 49 21.54 7.12 24.67
CA SER A 49 21.09 8.36 24.03
C SER A 49 21.36 9.50 24.99
N GLY A 50 21.91 10.63 24.53
CA GLY A 50 22.10 11.85 25.34
C GLY A 50 20.78 12.46 25.91
N ASN A 51 19.69 11.70 25.85
CA ASN A 51 18.44 11.91 26.53
C ASN A 51 18.13 10.64 27.36
N PRO A 52 18.40 10.63 28.67
CA PRO A 52 18.19 9.48 29.55
C PRO A 52 16.71 9.17 29.79
N ALA A 53 15.81 10.14 29.62
CA ALA A 53 14.36 9.95 29.74
C ALA A 53 13.72 9.40 28.46
N GLY A 54 14.50 9.27 27.37
CA GLY A 54 13.97 8.88 26.08
C GLY A 54 12.96 9.89 25.51
N ARG A 55 12.35 9.53 24.39
CA ARG A 55 11.24 10.30 23.82
C ARG A 55 9.99 9.99 24.64
N ARG A 56 9.28 11.02 25.12
CA ARG A 56 8.01 10.84 25.85
C ARG A 56 7.06 9.94 25.07
N GLU A 57 6.56 8.91 25.74
CA GLU A 57 5.58 7.99 25.19
C GLU A 57 4.31 8.74 24.77
N GLY A 58 3.68 8.32 23.68
CA GLY A 58 2.45 8.92 23.16
C GLY A 58 2.61 10.16 22.27
N VAL A 59 3.77 10.83 22.26
CA VAL A 59 3.96 11.99 21.36
C VAL A 59 4.15 11.49 19.92
N PRO A 60 3.37 11.94 18.92
CA PRO A 60 3.57 11.56 17.52
C PRO A 60 4.91 12.09 16.98
N ASN A 61 5.65 11.28 16.22
CA ASN A 61 6.88 11.75 15.57
C ASN A 61 6.52 12.89 14.60
N LYS A 62 7.29 13.98 14.57
CA LYS A 62 7.05 15.13 13.69
C LYS A 62 6.90 14.68 12.23
N ALA A 63 7.77 13.79 11.77
CA ALA A 63 7.68 13.23 10.41
C ALA A 63 6.35 12.48 10.17
N THR A 64 5.86 11.74 11.18
CA THR A 64 4.57 11.05 11.10
C THR A 64 3.40 12.03 11.13
N ALA A 65 3.50 13.11 11.91
CA ALA A 65 2.46 14.14 11.99
C ALA A 65 2.33 14.92 10.67
N GLU A 66 3.45 15.33 10.09
CA GLU A 66 3.47 16.01 8.78
C GLU A 66 2.95 15.09 7.67
N ALA A 67 3.36 13.82 7.64
CA ALA A 67 2.83 12.85 6.69
C ALA A 67 1.31 12.66 6.83
N ARG A 68 0.79 12.58 8.06
CA ARG A 68 -0.66 12.51 8.31
C ARG A 68 -1.39 13.75 7.80
N ALA A 69 -0.82 14.94 8.02
CA ALA A 69 -1.42 16.19 7.54
C ALA A 69 -1.48 16.24 6.00
N VAL A 70 -0.41 15.85 5.31
CA VAL A 70 -0.39 15.78 3.84
C VAL A 70 -1.39 14.75 3.32
N CYS A 71 -1.46 13.57 3.94
CA CYS A 71 -2.43 12.54 3.54
C CYS A 71 -3.88 13.02 3.75
N ALA A 72 -4.17 13.73 4.84
CA ALA A 72 -5.50 14.30 5.06
C ALA A 72 -5.88 15.27 3.95
N LEU A 73 -4.99 16.21 3.60
CA LEU A 73 -5.21 17.16 2.50
C LEU A 73 -5.49 16.48 1.15
N LEU A 74 -4.80 15.37 0.86
CA LEU A 74 -5.02 14.61 -0.38
C LEU A 74 -6.35 13.86 -0.39
N VAL A 75 -6.78 13.33 0.75
CA VAL A 75 -8.04 12.59 0.87
C VAL A 75 -9.25 13.53 0.87
N ASP A 76 -9.10 14.72 1.47
CA ASP A 76 -10.14 15.73 1.55
C ASP A 76 -10.31 16.53 0.24
N ASP A 77 -9.39 16.42 -0.71
CA ASP A 77 -9.47 17.07 -2.02
C ASP A 77 -10.73 16.59 -2.79
N PRO A 78 -11.66 17.51 -3.16
CA PRO A 78 -12.86 17.14 -3.89
C PRO A 78 -12.58 16.47 -5.24
N ALA A 79 -11.47 16.81 -5.90
CA ALA A 79 -11.09 16.18 -7.17
C ALA A 79 -10.69 14.71 -6.97
N TYR A 80 -10.00 14.40 -5.87
CA TYR A 80 -9.67 13.03 -5.49
C TYR A 80 -10.94 12.22 -5.19
N LEU A 81 -11.85 12.78 -4.40
CA LEU A 81 -13.12 12.13 -4.05
C LEU A 81 -14.01 11.89 -5.28
N ALA A 82 -14.08 12.84 -6.21
CA ALA A 82 -14.82 12.67 -7.47
C ALA A 82 -14.29 11.47 -8.27
N ARG A 83 -12.96 11.38 -8.45
CA ARG A 83 -12.32 10.26 -9.15
C ARG A 83 -12.50 8.93 -8.40
N LEU A 84 -12.48 8.96 -7.07
CA LEU A 84 -12.74 7.78 -6.24
C LEU A 84 -14.17 7.27 -6.46
N LYS A 85 -15.16 8.17 -6.48
CA LYS A 85 -16.56 7.85 -6.79
C LYS A 85 -16.71 7.26 -8.19
N THR A 86 -16.05 7.81 -9.20
CA THR A 86 -16.06 7.25 -10.56
C THR A 86 -15.51 5.82 -10.60
N ARG A 87 -14.42 5.54 -9.88
CA ARG A 87 -13.85 4.18 -9.80
C ARG A 87 -14.76 3.21 -9.06
N LEU A 88 -15.41 3.65 -7.99
CA LEU A 88 -16.41 2.88 -7.26
C LEU A 88 -17.56 2.48 -8.17
N LEU A 89 -18.15 3.44 -8.90
CA LEU A 89 -19.25 3.17 -9.82
C LEU A 89 -18.84 2.26 -10.99
N ALA A 90 -17.57 2.35 -11.42
CA ALA A 90 -17.02 1.49 -12.45
C ALA A 90 -16.61 0.09 -11.95
N GLY A 91 -16.73 -0.21 -10.65
CA GLY A 91 -16.29 -1.48 -10.06
C GLY A 91 -14.78 -1.71 -10.15
N LYS A 92 -13.97 -0.64 -10.18
CA LYS A 92 -12.51 -0.69 -10.30
C LYS A 92 -11.79 -0.52 -8.96
N LEU A 93 -12.52 -0.55 -7.84
CA LEU A 93 -11.91 -0.48 -6.52
C LEU A 93 -11.35 -1.86 -6.12
N PRO A 94 -10.34 -1.90 -5.23
CA PRO A 94 -9.89 -3.15 -4.66
C PRO A 94 -11.03 -3.83 -3.90
N ALA A 95 -11.16 -5.16 -4.05
CA ALA A 95 -12.23 -5.95 -3.42
C ALA A 95 -12.33 -5.73 -1.90
N ALA A 96 -11.19 -5.59 -1.20
CA ALA A 96 -11.17 -5.30 0.23
C ALA A 96 -11.90 -4.01 0.59
N VAL A 97 -11.78 -2.96 -0.22
CA VAL A 97 -12.46 -1.67 0.01
C VAL A 97 -13.97 -1.83 -0.18
N GLU A 98 -14.39 -2.55 -1.22
CA GLU A 98 -15.81 -2.81 -1.45
C GLU A 98 -16.41 -3.66 -0.32
N CYS A 99 -15.73 -4.72 0.13
CA CYS A 99 -16.13 -5.49 1.31
C CYS A 99 -16.32 -4.58 2.53
N MET A 100 -15.41 -3.64 2.77
CA MET A 100 -15.57 -2.67 3.86
C MET A 100 -16.81 -1.79 3.69
N LEU A 101 -17.11 -1.31 2.49
CA LEU A 101 -18.34 -0.56 2.23
C LEU A 101 -19.60 -1.40 2.53
N TRP A 102 -19.62 -2.67 2.13
CA TRP A 102 -20.70 -3.60 2.48
C TRP A 102 -20.81 -3.80 3.99
N HIS A 103 -19.68 -3.90 4.70
CA HIS A 103 -19.66 -4.07 6.15
C HIS A 103 -20.22 -2.85 6.89
N TYR A 104 -19.93 -1.64 6.42
CA TYR A 104 -20.51 -0.43 7.01
C TYR A 104 -22.01 -0.32 6.74
N ARG A 105 -22.51 -0.81 5.60
CA ARG A 105 -23.94 -0.72 5.24
C ARG A 105 -24.80 -1.82 5.87
N PHE A 106 -24.34 -3.07 5.83
CA PHE A 106 -25.13 -4.24 6.25
C PHE A 106 -24.60 -4.92 7.52
N GLY A 107 -23.46 -4.45 8.03
CA GLY A 107 -22.74 -5.11 9.12
C GLY A 107 -21.77 -6.18 8.61
N LYS A 108 -20.94 -6.68 9.54
CA LYS A 108 -20.07 -7.83 9.25
C LYS A 108 -20.94 -9.10 9.15
N PRO A 109 -20.79 -9.91 8.09
CA PRO A 109 -21.35 -11.25 8.08
C PRO A 109 -20.90 -12.00 9.33
N LYS A 110 -21.84 -12.59 10.07
CA LYS A 110 -21.51 -13.36 11.26
C LYS A 110 -20.88 -14.67 10.79
N GLU A 111 -19.58 -14.82 11.01
CA GLU A 111 -18.90 -16.09 10.81
C GLU A 111 -19.37 -17.06 11.89
N ARG A 112 -20.18 -18.06 11.49
CA ARG A 112 -20.56 -19.15 12.38
C ARG A 112 -19.60 -20.31 12.12
N ILE A 113 -18.68 -20.54 13.04
CA ILE A 113 -17.82 -21.72 13.03
C ILE A 113 -18.57 -22.82 13.78
N GLU A 114 -19.10 -23.80 13.05
CA GLU A 114 -19.72 -24.97 13.66
C GLU A 114 -18.64 -25.97 14.04
N HIS A 115 -18.40 -26.11 15.35
CA HIS A 115 -17.50 -27.13 15.87
C HIS A 115 -18.27 -28.45 16.01
N THR A 116 -18.23 -29.30 14.97
CA THR A 116 -18.71 -30.69 15.07
C THR A 116 -17.62 -31.55 15.73
N GLY A 117 -17.44 -31.40 17.04
CA GLY A 117 -16.66 -32.32 17.85
C GLY A 117 -17.51 -33.52 18.22
N LYS A 118 -17.17 -34.73 17.74
CA LYS A 118 -17.69 -35.97 18.35
C LYS A 118 -16.99 -36.14 19.69
N PHE A 119 -17.59 -35.61 20.74
CA PHE A 119 -17.06 -35.76 22.08
C PHE A 119 -17.66 -37.02 22.71
N THR A 120 -16.82 -38.02 23.00
CA THR A 120 -17.25 -39.25 23.64
C THR A 120 -17.40 -39.01 25.14
N LEU A 121 -18.49 -39.49 25.77
CA LEU A 121 -18.78 -39.26 27.20
C LEU A 121 -17.61 -39.66 28.13
N GLU A 122 -16.84 -40.69 27.76
CA GLU A 122 -15.68 -41.15 28.52
C GLU A 122 -14.58 -40.07 28.64
N GLN A 123 -14.39 -39.26 27.59
CA GLN A 123 -13.40 -38.19 27.57
C GLN A 123 -13.79 -37.02 28.49
N ALA A 124 -15.08 -36.82 28.76
CA ALA A 124 -15.56 -35.75 29.66
C ALA A 124 -15.33 -36.15 31.10
N VAL A 125 -15.69 -37.39 31.43
CA VAL A 125 -15.52 -37.93 32.79
C VAL A 125 -14.04 -38.01 33.15
N ALA A 126 -13.16 -38.36 32.21
CA ALA A 126 -11.72 -38.36 32.42
C ALA A 126 -11.15 -36.93 32.67
N ALA A 127 -11.66 -35.91 31.97
CA ALA A 127 -11.23 -34.52 32.14
C ALA A 127 -11.65 -33.93 33.50
N SER A 128 -12.87 -34.22 33.97
CA SER A 128 -13.36 -33.74 35.28
C SER A 128 -12.60 -34.36 36.46
N ARG A 129 -12.08 -35.59 36.33
CA ARG A 129 -11.27 -36.24 37.36
C ARG A 129 -9.89 -35.61 37.55
N GLN A 130 -9.32 -35.02 36.50
CA GLN A 130 -8.00 -34.37 36.57
C GLN A 130 -8.05 -32.96 37.18
N GLN A 131 -9.21 -32.28 37.13
CA GLN A 131 -9.37 -30.95 37.72
C GLN A 131 -9.48 -31.00 39.26
N GLY A 132 -10.12 -32.04 39.81
CA GLY A 132 -10.19 -32.23 41.27
C GLY A 132 -8.86 -32.62 41.95
N ALA A 133 -7.82 -32.97 41.17
CA ALA A 133 -6.50 -33.34 41.69
C ALA A 133 -5.46 -32.20 41.67
N ARG A 134 -5.84 -31.00 41.18
CA ARG A 134 -4.96 -29.82 41.11
C ARG A 134 -5.27 -28.72 42.13
N ASP A 135 -6.38 -28.82 42.85
CA ASP A 135 -6.84 -27.83 43.85
C ASP A 135 -6.65 -28.31 45.31
N VAL A 136 -5.73 -29.25 45.55
CA VAL A 136 -5.22 -29.63 46.89
C VAL A 136 -3.70 -29.49 46.88
#